data_AF-A0AA37HJC1-F1
#
_entry.id   AF-A0AA37HJC1-F1
#
_cell.length_a   1.000
_cell.length_b   1.000
_cell.length_c   1.000
_cell.angle_alpha   90.00
_cell.angle_beta   90.00
_cell.angle_gamma   90.00
#
_symmetry.space_group_name_H-M   'P 1'
#
loop_
_entity.id
_entity.type
_entity.pdbx_description
1 polymer ?
#
loop_
_entity_poly.entity_id
_entity_poly.type
_entity_poly.pdbx_seq_one_letter_code
_entity_poly.pdbx_strand_id
1 'polypeptide(L)'
;MSITFGASWIPGPDGRSHVRQVYRGEESIGRVRRWQDEEGSLIREWFTAERKKGAFYEPIAGENATFEEALERIVMYSVTH
;
A
#
# COMPACT_ATOMS: atom_id res chain seq x y z
N MET A 1 11.18 4.20 -15.61
CA MET A 1 11.55 4.17 -14.17
C MET A 1 10.98 2.90 -13.57
N SER A 2 11.82 2.04 -13.01
CA SER A 2 11.39 0.78 -12.41
C SER A 2 10.74 1.03 -11.05
N ILE A 3 9.62 0.35 -10.80
CA ILE A 3 8.95 0.32 -9.50
C ILE A 3 9.41 -0.92 -8.75
N THR A 4 9.81 -0.75 -7.50
CA THR A 4 10.22 -1.85 -6.63
C THR A 4 9.45 -1.78 -5.31
N PHE A 5 9.41 -2.89 -4.58
CA PHE A 5 8.70 -3.00 -3.31
C PHE A 5 9.61 -3.63 -2.27
N GLY A 6 9.40 -3.25 -1.00
CA GLY A 6 10.15 -3.80 0.12
C GLY A 6 10.10 -5.33 0.12
N ALA A 7 11.18 -6.00 0.49
CA ALA A 7 11.23 -7.46 0.46
C ALA A 7 10.14 -8.11 1.34
N SER A 8 9.81 -7.48 2.48
CA SER A 8 8.93 -8.03 3.50
C SER A 8 7.70 -7.16 3.75
N TRP A 9 6.62 -7.83 4.14
CA TRP A 9 5.45 -7.20 4.75
C TRP A 9 5.75 -6.93 6.23
N ILE A 10 5.59 -5.68 6.66
CA ILE A 10 5.86 -5.23 8.03
C ILE A 10 4.51 -5.06 8.73
N PRO A 11 4.31 -5.56 9.95
CA PRO A 11 3.06 -5.34 10.67
C PRO A 11 2.79 -3.84 10.85
N GLY A 12 1.56 -3.43 10.53
CA GLY A 12 1.07 -2.08 10.76
C GLY A 12 0.83 -1.82 12.25
N PRO A 13 0.79 -0.54 12.67
CA PRO A 13 0.62 -0.17 14.08
C PRO A 13 -0.75 -0.60 14.66
N ASP A 14 -1.74 -0.83 13.80
CA ASP A 14 -3.07 -1.33 14.17
C ASP A 14 -3.09 -2.84 14.47
N GLY A 15 -2.00 -3.56 14.21
CA GLY A 15 -1.87 -4.99 14.49
C GLY A 15 -2.71 -5.91 13.61
N ARG A 16 -3.51 -5.36 12.69
CA ARG A 16 -4.41 -6.10 11.78
C ARG A 16 -4.00 -5.97 10.32
N SER A 17 -3.24 -4.93 10.01
CA SER A 17 -2.73 -4.66 8.68
C SER A 17 -1.25 -4.97 8.57
N HIS A 18 -0.79 -5.20 7.35
CA HIS A 18 0.62 -5.29 7.03
C HIS A 18 0.94 -4.27 5.94
N VAL A 19 2.08 -3.59 6.05
CA VAL A 19 2.52 -2.58 5.10
C VAL A 19 3.72 -3.07 4.29
N ARG A 20 3.75 -2.69 3.02
CA ARG A 20 4.89 -2.92 2.12
C ARG A 20 5.23 -1.61 1.42
N GLN A 21 6.45 -1.13 1.63
CA GLN A 21 6.91 0.10 0.97
C GLN A 21 7.01 -0.08 -0.54
N VAL A 22 6.74 1.01 -1.26
CA VAL A 22 6.84 1.11 -2.71
C VAL A 22 7.84 2.20 -3.06
N TYR A 23 8.79 1.85 -3.91
CA TYR A 23 9.89 2.69 -4.33
C TYR A 23 9.88 2.91 -5.83
N ARG A 24 10.39 4.07 -6.24
CA ARG A 24 10.74 4.39 -7.61
C ARG A 24 12.22 4.70 -7.64
N GLY A 25 13.03 3.76 -8.12
CA GLY A 25 14.48 3.81 -7.90
C GLY A 25 14.79 3.70 -6.40
N GLU A 26 15.47 4.71 -5.85
CA GLU A 26 15.84 4.78 -4.43
C GLU A 26 14.84 5.59 -3.59
N GLU A 27 13.88 6.27 -4.22
CA GLU A 27 12.91 7.11 -3.53
C GLU A 27 11.65 6.32 -3.14
N SER A 28 11.24 6.43 -1.87
CA SER A 28 9.95 5.91 -1.43
C SER A 28 8.81 6.82 -1.90
N ILE A 29 7.95 6.31 -2.78
CA ILE A 29 6.81 7.06 -3.32
C ILE A 29 5.51 6.79 -2.55
N GLY A 30 5.46 5.69 -1.80
CA GLY A 30 4.28 5.30 -1.03
C GLY A 30 4.45 3.96 -0.34
N ARG A 31 3.32 3.39 0.09
CA ARG A 31 3.25 2.03 0.63
C ARG A 31 1.88 1.43 0.32
N VAL A 32 1.86 0.12 0.12
CA VAL A 32 0.62 -0.65 0.07
C VAL A 32 0.36 -1.21 1.47
N ARG A 33 -0.87 -1.11 1.93
CA ARG A 33 -1.32 -1.74 3.17
C ARG A 33 -2.29 -2.86 2.84
N ARG A 34 -1.97 -4.06 3.31
CA ARG A 34 -2.79 -5.27 3.27
C ARG A 34 -3.63 -5.33 4.53
N TRP A 35 -4.92 -5.53 4.35
CA TRP A 35 -5.90 -5.78 5.40
C TRP A 35 -6.34 -7.23 5.31
N GLN A 36 -6.51 -7.84 6.47
CA GLN A 36 -7.06 -9.18 6.58
C GLN A 36 -8.11 -9.14 7.68
N ASP A 37 -9.31 -9.62 7.36
CA ASP A 37 -10.41 -9.77 8.31
C ASP A 37 -10.93 -11.20 8.24
N GLU A 38 -11.14 -11.80 9.40
CA GLU A 38 -11.65 -13.16 9.55
C GLU A 38 -13.10 -13.07 10.04
N GLU A 39 -14.06 -13.17 9.11
CA GLU A 39 -15.48 -13.20 9.42
C GLU A 39 -15.97 -14.65 9.38
N GLY A 40 -15.91 -15.32 10.53
CA GLY A 40 -16.26 -16.74 10.66
C GLY A 40 -15.25 -17.65 9.94
N SER A 41 -15.66 -18.25 8.82
CA SER A 41 -14.80 -19.10 7.97
C SER A 41 -14.29 -18.39 6.71
N LEU A 42 -14.68 -17.13 6.49
CA LEU A 42 -14.27 -16.34 5.34
C LEU A 42 -13.13 -15.41 5.72
N ILE A 43 -11.98 -15.62 5.08
CA ILE A 43 -10.85 -14.69 5.14
C ILE A 43 -11.06 -13.66 4.02
N ARG A 44 -11.35 -12.41 4.39
CA ARG A 44 -11.37 -11.29 3.45
C ARG A 44 -10.00 -10.61 3.48
N GLU A 45 -9.35 -10.58 2.33
CA GLU A 45 -8.11 -9.83 2.13
C GLU A 45 -8.37 -8.69 1.15
N TRP A 46 -7.90 -7.49 1.49
CA TRP A 46 -7.91 -6.35 0.57
C TRP A 46 -6.75 -5.41 0.79
N PHE A 47 -6.48 -4.56 -0.20
CA PHE A 47 -5.35 -3.66 -0.19
C PHE A 47 -5.80 -2.20 -0.29
N THR A 48 -5.10 -1.33 0.42
CA THR A 48 -5.25 0.12 0.33
C THR A 48 -3.90 0.74 -0.05
N ALA A 49 -3.93 1.67 -1.00
CA ALA A 49 -2.77 2.43 -1.41
C ALA A 49 -2.57 3.65 -0.50
N GLU A 50 -1.35 3.91 -0.06
CA GLU A 50 -1.00 5.11 0.68
C GLU A 50 0.15 5.85 -0.04
N ARG A 51 -0.05 7.13 -0.38
CA ARG A 51 1.02 7.97 -0.94
C ARG A 51 1.84 8.60 0.17
N LYS A 52 3.14 8.79 -0.07
CA LYS A 52 3.98 9.56 0.84
C LYS A 52 3.77 11.06 0.62
N LYS A 53 3.54 11.81 1.69
CA LYS A 53 3.43 13.27 1.69
C LYS A 53 4.24 13.84 2.84
N GLY A 54 5.45 14.31 2.52
CA GLY A 54 6.44 14.70 3.53
C GLY A 54 6.80 13.52 4.43
N ALA A 55 6.56 13.67 5.74
CA ALA A 55 6.80 12.63 6.74
C ALA A 55 5.61 11.66 6.94
N PHE A 56 4.46 11.92 6.32
CA PHE A 56 3.22 11.17 6.53
C PHE A 56 2.83 10.33 5.32
N TYR A 57 1.94 9.36 5.56
CA TYR A 57 1.31 8.56 4.52
C TYR A 57 -0.19 8.87 4.50
N GLU A 58 -0.70 9.28 3.35
CA GLU A 58 -2.13 9.55 3.15
C GLU A 58 -2.74 8.44 2.31
N PRO A 59 -3.90 7.87 2.69
CA PRO A 59 -4.60 6.90 1.86
C PRO A 59 -5.04 7.53 0.54
N ILE A 60 -4.85 6.80 -0.54
CA ILE A 60 -5.40 7.11 -1.86
C ILE A 60 -6.78 6.47 -1.94
N ALA A 61 -7.77 7.24 -2.39
CA ALA A 61 -9.15 6.76 -2.52
C ALA A 61 -9.22 5.45 -3.35
N GLY A 62 -10.09 4.56 -2.90
CA GLY A 62 -10.37 3.27 -3.53
C GLY A 62 -10.40 2.15 -2.51
N GLU A 63 -11.62 1.77 -2.12
CA GLU A 63 -11.89 0.71 -1.16
C GLU A 63 -11.68 -0.66 -1.82
N ASN A 64 -11.18 -1.63 -1.05
CA ASN A 64 -11.09 -3.04 -1.41
C ASN A 64 -10.31 -3.36 -2.71
N ALA A 65 -9.17 -2.70 -2.94
CA ALA A 65 -8.37 -2.93 -4.15
C ALA A 65 -7.60 -4.25 -4.09
N THR A 66 -7.25 -4.80 -5.25
CA THR A 66 -6.16 -5.78 -5.37
C THR A 66 -4.80 -5.13 -5.11
N PHE A 67 -3.76 -5.95 -4.87
CA PHE A 67 -2.39 -5.45 -4.71
C PHE A 67 -1.91 -4.65 -5.94
N GLU A 68 -2.20 -5.15 -7.14
CA GLU A 68 -1.80 -4.50 -8.40
C GLU A 68 -2.51 -3.16 -8.60
N GLU A 69 -3.82 -3.08 -8.32
CA GLU A 69 -4.54 -1.81 -8.36
C GLU A 69 -4.02 -0.80 -7.33
N ALA A 70 -3.69 -1.26 -6.12
CA ALA A 70 -3.10 -0.40 -5.10
C ALA A 70 -1.72 0.13 -5.54
N LEU A 71 -0.90 -0.71 -6.18
CA LEU A 71 0.38 -0.29 -6.77
C LEU A 71 0.18 0.75 -7.87
N GLU A 72 -0.71 0.48 -8.82
CA GLU A 72 -0.98 1.39 -9.94
C GLU A 72 -1.41 2.77 -9.44
N ARG A 73 -2.27 2.82 -8.42
CA ARG A 73 -2.68 4.08 -7.77
C ARG A 73 -1.50 4.85 -7.19
N ILE A 74 -0.57 4.18 -6.50
CA ILE A 74 0.64 4.83 -5.96
C ILE A 74 1.48 5.40 -7.11
N VAL A 75 1.66 4.64 -8.19
CA VAL A 75 2.44 5.08 -9.35
C VAL A 75 1.79 6.30 -10.02
N MET A 76 0.48 6.26 -10.28
CA MET A 76 -0.26 7.37 -10.89
C MET A 76 -0.16 8.66 -10.07
N TYR A 77 -0.34 8.57 -8.75
CA TYR A 77 -0.24 9.72 -7.84
C TYR A 77 1.18 10.23 -7.65
N SER A 78 2.20 9.39 -7.85
CA SER A 78 3.63 9.79 -7.77
C SER A 78 4.12 10.56 -9.01
N VAL A 79 3.42 10.46 -10.15
CA VAL A 79 3.78 11.15 -11.40
C VAL A 79 3.17 12.56 -11.47
N THR A 80 2.13 12.81 -10.69
CA THR A 80 1.35 14.06 -10.75
C THR A 80 1.84 15.16 -9.81
N HIS A 81 3.04 15.06 -9.23
CA HIS A 81 3.66 16.09 -8.39
C HIS A 81 5.13 16.31 -8.78
#